data_AF-K7LEF4-F1
#
_entry.id   AF-K7LEF4-F1
#
_cell.length_a   1.000
_cell.length_b   1.000
_cell.length_c   1.000
_cell.angle_alpha   90.00
_cell.angle_beta   90.00
_cell.angle_gamma   90.00
#
_symmetry.space_group_name_H-M   'P 1'
#
loop_
_entity.id
_entity.type
_entity.pdbx_description
1 polymer ?
#
loop_
_entity_poly.entity_id
_entity_poly.type
_entity_poly.pdbx_seq_one_letter_code
_entity_poly.pdbx_strand_id
1 'polypeptide(L)'
;MLYGWSGSGNRRCGLIHNPSFGKSYFIPFYFSRERNISLCHISDKQSCFSFLSNVEVHRDPREHVEVKGRGMGRIQPLQSSGRGEFDGEVEKIQGFDFANWLKKTVSKNDFVVMKMDVEGTEFDLIPRLIKTGAICLIDDIFLECHYNRWQRCCPGQRSAKYEKTYDPCLQLFKSLRQSGVLVHQWF
;
A
#
# COMPACT_ATOMS: atom_id res chain seq x y z
N MET A 1 -0.79 -7.36 -31.98
CA MET A 1 0.46 -6.96 -31.29
C MET A 1 0.48 -7.61 -29.93
N LEU A 2 1.22 -8.70 -29.75
CA LEU A 2 1.52 -9.25 -28.44
C LEU A 2 2.80 -8.56 -27.97
N TYR A 3 2.68 -7.67 -26.99
CA TYR A 3 3.86 -7.12 -26.32
C TYR A 3 4.50 -8.25 -25.51
N GLY A 4 5.54 -8.87 -26.06
CA GLY A 4 6.41 -9.75 -25.32
C GLY A 4 7.16 -8.94 -24.27
N TRP A 5 6.69 -9.00 -23.02
CA TRP A 5 7.37 -8.42 -21.88
C TRP A 5 8.58 -9.28 -21.52
N SER A 6 9.74 -8.97 -22.11
CA SER A 6 11.05 -9.47 -21.68
C SER A 6 11.62 -8.50 -20.64
N GLY A 7 11.01 -8.45 -19.45
CA GLY A 7 11.48 -7.65 -18.32
C GLY A 7 12.69 -8.28 -17.64
N SER A 8 13.84 -8.33 -18.32
CA SER A 8 15.14 -8.63 -17.68
C SER A 8 15.73 -7.34 -17.10
N GLY A 9 15.04 -6.80 -16.09
CA GLY A 9 15.50 -5.67 -15.30
C GLY A 9 16.49 -6.13 -14.22
N ASN A 10 17.59 -5.39 -14.08
CA ASN A 10 18.73 -5.67 -13.22
C ASN A 10 18.35 -5.83 -11.73
N ARG A 11 18.00 -7.05 -11.28
CA ARG A 11 17.56 -7.34 -9.89
C ARG A 11 18.71 -7.22 -8.89
N ARG A 12 18.69 -6.17 -8.05
CA ARG A 12 19.29 -6.15 -6.69
C ARG A 12 18.15 -5.97 -5.69
N CYS A 13 17.30 -6.95 -5.49
CA CYS A 13 17.57 -8.12 -4.63
C CYS A 13 18.45 -9.23 -5.23
N GLY A 14 19.52 -9.56 -4.51
CA GLY A 14 20.66 -10.31 -5.02
C GLY A 14 20.43 -11.81 -5.24
N LEU A 15 20.38 -12.15 -6.53
CA LEU A 15 20.97 -13.33 -7.18
C LEU A 15 20.27 -14.70 -7.09
N ILE A 16 19.87 -15.10 -8.31
CA ILE A 16 19.64 -16.42 -8.94
C ILE A 16 18.50 -17.26 -8.35
N HIS A 17 17.39 -17.42 -9.06
CA HIS A 17 16.68 -18.69 -9.02
C HIS A 17 16.06 -19.07 -10.38
N ASN A 18 16.18 -20.37 -10.64
CA ASN A 18 15.83 -21.14 -11.82
C ASN A 18 14.54 -20.70 -12.55
N PRO A 19 14.47 -20.89 -13.88
CA PRO A 19 13.32 -20.53 -14.74
C PRO A 19 12.05 -21.37 -14.51
N SER A 20 11.96 -22.08 -13.38
CA SER A 20 10.69 -22.59 -12.90
C SER A 20 9.86 -21.38 -12.46
N PHE A 21 9.13 -20.78 -13.40
CA PHE A 21 8.20 -19.68 -13.11
C PHE A 21 7.28 -20.15 -11.97
N GLY A 22 7.37 -19.46 -10.83
CA GLY A 22 6.41 -19.61 -9.76
C GLY A 22 5.04 -19.10 -10.18
N LYS A 23 4.16 -18.95 -9.21
CA LYS A 23 2.84 -18.38 -9.43
C LYS A 23 2.95 -16.88 -9.65
N SER A 24 1.93 -16.29 -10.26
CA SER A 24 1.87 -14.84 -10.48
C SER A 24 0.74 -14.27 -9.63
N TYR A 25 1.07 -13.32 -8.76
CA TYR A 25 0.16 -12.76 -7.78
C TYR A 25 -0.01 -11.25 -7.91
N PHE A 26 -1.23 -10.79 -7.65
CA PHE A 26 -1.59 -9.39 -7.53
C PHE A 26 -2.10 -9.10 -6.12
N ILE A 27 -1.52 -8.09 -5.46
CA ILE A 27 -1.91 -7.62 -4.14
C ILE A 27 -2.55 -6.23 -4.29
N PRO A 28 -3.90 -6.13 -4.32
CA PRO A 28 -4.58 -4.86 -4.16
C PRO A 28 -4.50 -4.42 -2.70
N PHE A 29 -3.48 -3.64 -2.37
CA PHE A 29 -3.28 -3.07 -1.05
C PHE A 29 -3.86 -1.66 -0.99
N TYR A 30 -5.18 -1.61 -0.97
CA TYR A 30 -5.92 -0.40 -0.66
C TYR A 30 -6.29 -0.44 0.81
N PHE A 31 -6.43 0.74 1.40
CA PHE A 31 -7.26 0.90 2.57
C PHE A 31 -8.74 0.69 2.22
N SER A 32 -9.10 -0.56 1.90
CA SER A 32 -10.44 -0.96 1.48
C SER A 32 -11.37 -1.07 2.69
N ARG A 33 -12.63 -0.73 2.48
CA ARG A 33 -13.74 -0.92 3.43
C ARG A 33 -13.83 -2.34 3.99
N GLU A 34 -13.35 -3.32 3.23
CA GLU A 34 -13.35 -4.73 3.62
C GLU A 34 -12.26 -5.08 4.64
N ARG A 35 -11.29 -4.18 4.87
CA ARG A 35 -10.20 -4.36 5.85
C ARG A 35 -9.47 -5.68 5.68
N ASN A 36 -9.27 -6.07 4.42
CA ASN A 36 -8.61 -7.32 4.05
C ASN A 36 -7.54 -7.02 3.03
N ILE A 37 -6.38 -7.67 3.20
CA ILE A 37 -5.43 -7.82 2.12
C ILE A 37 -5.85 -9.04 1.35
N SER A 38 -6.12 -8.91 0.06
CA SER A 38 -6.24 -10.07 -0.80
C SER A 38 -4.94 -10.36 -1.53
N LEU A 39 -4.62 -11.64 -1.68
CA LEU A 39 -3.65 -12.14 -2.63
C LEU A 39 -4.40 -12.81 -3.77
N CYS A 40 -4.40 -12.20 -4.95
CA CYS A 40 -5.10 -12.70 -6.12
C CYS A 40 -4.13 -13.37 -7.09
N HIS A 41 -4.50 -14.51 -7.66
CA HIS A 41 -3.73 -15.08 -8.76
C HIS A 41 -3.96 -14.26 -10.05
N ILE A 42 -2.89 -13.84 -10.73
CA ILE A 42 -3.00 -12.96 -11.91
C ILE A 42 -3.76 -13.66 -13.06
N SER A 43 -3.56 -14.97 -13.23
CA SER A 43 -4.23 -15.75 -14.27
C SER A 43 -5.67 -16.14 -13.92
N ASP A 44 -6.08 -15.98 -12.67
CA ASP A 44 -7.42 -16.35 -12.20
C ASP A 44 -7.95 -15.30 -11.22
N LYS A 45 -8.72 -14.34 -11.76
CA LYS A 45 -9.28 -13.22 -11.00
C LYS A 45 -10.26 -13.64 -9.90
N GLN A 46 -10.82 -14.85 -9.95
CA GLN A 46 -11.68 -15.37 -8.88
C GLN A 46 -10.87 -16.00 -7.75
N SER A 47 -9.61 -16.34 -7.99
CA SER A 47 -8.70 -16.91 -7.00
C SER A 47 -8.01 -15.80 -6.21
N CYS A 48 -8.79 -15.12 -5.36
CA CYS A 48 -8.27 -14.18 -4.36
C CYS A 48 -8.40 -14.77 -2.96
N PHE A 49 -7.27 -14.94 -2.28
CA PHE A 49 -7.25 -15.28 -0.86
C PHE A 49 -7.23 -13.99 -0.06
N SER A 50 -8.37 -13.65 0.55
CA SER A 50 -8.47 -12.53 1.47
C SER A 50 -7.97 -12.93 2.85
N PHE A 51 -6.94 -12.24 3.31
CA PHE A 51 -6.45 -12.30 4.68
C PHE A 51 -7.00 -11.09 5.44
N LEU A 52 -7.62 -11.34 6.60
CA LEU A 52 -8.12 -10.27 7.45
C LEU A 52 -6.95 -9.36 7.85
N SER A 53 -6.97 -8.13 7.35
CA SER A 53 -5.96 -7.11 7.62
C SER A 53 -6.65 -5.99 8.35
N ASN A 54 -6.77 -6.18 9.64
CA ASN A 54 -7.58 -5.36 10.49
C ASN A 54 -6.84 -4.03 10.78
N VAL A 55 -6.86 -3.08 9.84
CA VAL A 55 -6.12 -1.80 9.93
C VAL A 55 -7.03 -0.66 10.41
N GLU A 56 -6.58 0.19 11.35
CA GLU A 56 -7.39 1.24 11.99
C GLU A 56 -7.92 2.32 11.02
N VAL A 57 -9.25 2.49 10.95
CA VAL A 57 -9.98 3.40 10.04
C VAL A 57 -10.59 4.56 10.84
N HIS A 58 -9.99 5.75 10.84
CA HIS A 58 -10.63 6.96 11.42
C HIS A 58 -11.46 7.71 10.36
N ARG A 59 -12.75 7.94 10.62
CA ARG A 59 -13.64 8.75 9.76
C ARG A 59 -13.29 10.25 9.89
N ASP A 60 -13.36 10.99 8.78
CA ASP A 60 -13.26 12.46 8.81
C ASP A 60 -14.59 13.06 9.30
N PRO A 61 -14.62 13.81 10.43
CA PRO A 61 -15.84 14.43 10.94
C PRO A 61 -16.47 15.48 10.01
N ARG A 62 -15.73 15.98 9.00
CA ARG A 62 -16.20 17.08 8.15
C ARG A 62 -17.03 16.63 6.95
N GLU A 63 -17.22 15.34 6.75
CA GLU A 63 -18.08 14.80 5.71
C GLU A 63 -19.52 14.67 6.23
N HIS A 64 -20.16 15.81 6.51
CA HIS A 64 -21.59 15.93 6.82
C HIS A 64 -22.46 15.76 5.54
N VAL A 65 -22.12 14.79 4.70
CA VAL A 65 -22.90 14.42 3.54
C VAL A 65 -23.62 13.14 3.90
N GLU A 66 -24.94 13.20 4.07
CA GLU A 66 -25.83 12.04 4.12
C GLU A 66 -25.78 11.28 2.78
N VAL A 67 -24.66 10.64 2.51
CA VAL A 67 -24.60 9.50 1.61
C VAL A 67 -24.33 8.34 2.53
N LYS A 68 -25.23 7.35 2.54
CA LYS A 68 -25.04 6.05 3.19
C LYS A 68 -23.91 5.26 2.50
N GLY A 69 -22.73 5.87 2.39
CA GLY A 69 -21.52 5.36 1.78
C GLY A 69 -20.39 5.58 2.77
N ARG A 70 -19.89 4.49 3.35
CA ARG A 70 -18.84 4.49 4.38
C ARG A 70 -17.57 5.22 3.87
N GLY A 71 -17.22 6.40 4.40
CA GLY A 71 -15.99 7.11 4.01
C GLY A 71 -14.71 6.28 4.24
N MET A 72 -13.66 6.55 3.44
CA MET A 72 -12.32 5.97 3.62
C MET A 72 -11.68 6.57 4.88
N GLY A 73 -11.17 5.74 5.79
CA GLY A 73 -10.61 6.23 7.05
C GLY A 73 -9.10 6.37 7.08
N ARG A 74 -8.58 6.87 8.19
CA ARG A 74 -7.16 7.18 8.43
C ARG A 74 -6.57 6.36 9.59
N ILE A 75 -5.32 5.95 9.46
CA ILE A 75 -4.57 5.18 10.47
C ILE A 75 -3.78 6.15 11.36
N GLN A 76 -3.78 5.94 12.68
CA GLN A 76 -2.87 6.62 13.60
C GLN A 76 -1.99 5.59 14.34
N PRO A 77 -0.71 5.90 14.61
CA PRO A 77 0.07 5.11 15.54
C PRO A 77 -0.54 5.18 16.94
N LEU A 78 -0.57 4.05 17.68
CA LEU A 78 -1.12 3.90 19.03
C LEU A 78 -0.62 4.92 20.09
N GLN A 79 0.39 5.74 19.77
CA GLN A 79 0.99 6.71 20.69
C GLN A 79 0.31 8.07 20.76
N SER A 80 -0.66 8.40 19.89
CA SER A 80 -1.45 9.65 20.02
C SER A 80 -2.58 9.53 21.03
N SER A 81 -2.25 9.27 22.31
CA SER A 81 -3.16 9.54 23.45
C SER A 81 -3.21 11.04 23.81
N GLY A 82 -3.13 11.92 22.80
CA GLY A 82 -3.09 13.36 22.96
C GLY A 82 -4.48 13.98 22.89
N ARG A 83 -5.17 14.06 24.03
CA ARG A 83 -6.10 15.13 24.51
C ARG A 83 -6.92 15.99 23.53
N GLY A 84 -7.27 15.49 22.35
CA GLY A 84 -8.28 16.07 21.47
C GLY A 84 -9.58 15.29 21.63
N GLU A 85 -10.65 15.97 22.02
CA GLU A 85 -12.01 15.46 22.12
C GLU A 85 -12.48 15.01 20.72
N PHE A 86 -12.15 13.77 20.36
CA PHE A 86 -12.55 13.13 19.11
C PHE A 86 -13.88 12.41 19.37
N ASP A 87 -14.99 13.05 18.98
CA ASP A 87 -16.36 12.50 19.08
C ASP A 87 -16.69 11.50 17.94
N GLY A 88 -15.68 11.06 17.19
CA GLY A 88 -15.84 10.06 16.16
C GLY A 88 -15.71 8.64 16.74
N GLU A 89 -16.62 7.74 16.36
CA GLU A 89 -16.45 6.30 16.60
C GLU A 89 -15.11 5.82 16.00
N VAL A 90 -14.14 5.52 16.86
CA VAL A 90 -12.88 4.88 16.47
C VAL A 90 -13.07 3.38 16.59
N GLU A 91 -13.16 2.69 15.45
CA GLU A 91 -13.12 1.24 15.44
C GLU A 91 -11.66 0.80 15.53
N LYS A 92 -11.29 0.20 16.66
CA LYS A 92 -9.96 -0.40 16.85
C LYS A 92 -9.91 -1.72 16.13
N ILE A 93 -8.89 -1.90 15.31
CA ILE A 93 -8.75 -3.07 14.45
C ILE A 93 -7.31 -3.57 14.58
N GLN A 94 -7.15 -4.89 14.73
CA GLN A 94 -5.88 -5.55 14.97
C GLN A 94 -4.93 -5.47 13.76
N GLY A 95 -3.92 -4.61 13.83
CA GLY A 95 -2.85 -4.59 12.83
C GLY A 95 -2.06 -5.91 12.76
N PHE A 96 -1.40 -6.15 11.63
CA PHE A 96 -0.51 -7.29 11.42
C PHE A 96 0.78 -6.83 10.72
N ASP A 97 1.86 -7.62 10.85
CA ASP A 97 3.13 -7.30 10.20
C ASP A 97 3.10 -7.74 8.73
N PHE A 98 2.84 -6.79 7.83
CA PHE A 98 2.78 -7.04 6.38
C PHE A 98 4.07 -7.63 5.80
N ALA A 99 5.24 -7.23 6.32
CA ALA A 99 6.52 -7.76 5.85
C ALA A 99 6.65 -9.25 6.18
N ASN A 100 6.23 -9.65 7.39
CA ASN A 100 6.22 -11.05 7.79
C ASN A 100 5.14 -11.86 7.05
N TRP A 101 3.98 -11.26 6.80
CA TRP A 101 2.93 -11.91 6.01
C TRP A 101 3.41 -12.21 4.59
N LEU A 102 4.05 -11.24 3.93
CA LEU A 102 4.56 -11.41 2.57
C LEU A 102 5.56 -12.56 2.50
N LYS A 103 6.52 -12.60 3.44
CA LYS A 103 7.52 -13.67 3.55
C LYS A 103 6.94 -15.07 3.79
N LYS A 104 5.76 -15.18 4.38
CA LYS A 104 5.07 -16.45 4.62
C LYS A 104 4.17 -16.87 3.45
N THR A 105 3.79 -15.91 2.61
CA THR A 105 2.74 -16.09 1.60
C THR A 105 3.31 -16.36 0.21
N VAL A 106 4.40 -15.68 -0.15
CA VAL A 106 5.01 -15.79 -1.47
C VAL A 106 6.47 -16.24 -1.37
N SER A 107 6.94 -16.90 -2.42
CA SER A 107 8.31 -17.37 -2.58
C SER A 107 9.10 -16.46 -3.53
N LYS A 108 10.44 -16.59 -3.52
CA LYS A 108 11.32 -15.83 -4.43
C LYS A 108 11.15 -16.17 -5.92
N ASN A 109 10.45 -17.26 -6.24
CA ASN A 109 10.20 -17.68 -7.62
C ASN A 109 8.86 -17.16 -8.16
N ASP A 110 8.00 -16.63 -7.28
CA ASP A 110 6.72 -16.06 -7.67
C ASP A 110 6.94 -14.66 -8.27
N PHE A 111 6.02 -14.24 -9.13
CA PHE A 111 5.97 -12.89 -9.68
C PHE A 111 4.88 -12.11 -8.95
N VAL A 112 5.22 -11.04 -8.24
CA VAL A 112 4.29 -10.33 -7.37
C VAL A 112 4.17 -8.87 -7.80
N VAL A 113 2.95 -8.49 -8.18
CA VAL A 113 2.55 -7.11 -8.45
C VAL A 113 1.74 -6.60 -7.28
N MET A 114 2.10 -5.45 -6.74
CA MET A 114 1.35 -4.82 -5.66
C MET A 114 0.84 -3.45 -6.09
N LYS A 115 -0.44 -3.17 -5.82
CA LYS A 115 -0.96 -1.80 -5.86
C LYS A 115 -1.12 -1.31 -4.43
N MET A 116 -0.48 -0.20 -4.07
CA MET A 116 -0.45 0.36 -2.73
C MET A 116 -1.06 1.75 -2.70
N ASP A 117 -2.10 1.90 -1.90
CA ASP A 117 -2.77 3.17 -1.57
C ASP A 117 -3.22 3.07 -0.10
N VAL A 118 -2.42 3.69 0.78
CA VAL A 118 -2.54 3.54 2.24
C VAL A 118 -2.44 4.87 3.00
N GLU A 119 -2.90 5.93 2.35
CA GLU A 119 -3.26 7.22 2.97
C GLU A 119 -2.17 7.79 3.90
N GLY A 120 -0.92 7.82 3.43
CA GLY A 120 0.23 8.41 4.12
C GLY A 120 1.06 7.41 4.93
N THR A 121 0.60 6.18 5.14
CA THR A 121 1.40 5.15 5.84
C THR A 121 2.47 4.50 4.97
N GLU A 122 2.51 4.82 3.66
CA GLU A 122 3.57 4.36 2.76
C GLU A 122 4.97 4.81 3.22
N PHE A 123 5.07 5.93 3.94
CA PHE A 123 6.31 6.45 4.51
C PHE A 123 6.87 5.61 5.66
N ASP A 124 6.04 4.78 6.30
CA ASP A 124 6.48 3.86 7.36
C ASP A 124 6.60 2.43 6.81
N LEU A 125 5.64 2.04 5.98
CA LEU A 125 5.54 0.69 5.44
C LEU A 125 6.64 0.35 4.44
N ILE A 126 6.91 1.24 3.48
CA ILE A 126 7.93 0.98 2.46
C ILE A 126 9.33 0.87 3.08
N PRO A 127 9.78 1.80 3.94
CA PRO A 127 11.06 1.65 4.63
C PRO A 127 11.15 0.37 5.47
N ARG A 128 10.04 -0.05 6.09
CA ARG A 128 9.98 -1.34 6.81
C ARG A 128 10.15 -2.53 5.87
N LEU A 129 9.51 -2.54 4.70
CA LEU A 129 9.66 -3.60 3.70
C LEU A 129 11.10 -3.69 3.17
N ILE A 130 11.73 -2.54 2.94
CA ILE A 130 13.15 -2.46 2.53
C ILE A 130 14.05 -2.98 3.65
N LYS A 131 13.91 -2.46 4.87
CA LYS A 131 14.73 -2.83 6.03
C LYS A 131 14.66 -4.33 6.35
N THR A 132 13.49 -4.94 6.19
CA THR A 132 13.29 -6.37 6.46
C THR A 132 13.68 -7.27 5.28
N GLY A 133 13.97 -6.70 4.10
CA GLY A 133 14.18 -7.45 2.87
C GLY A 133 12.92 -8.09 2.28
N ALA A 134 11.74 -7.83 2.85
CA ALA A 134 10.47 -8.30 2.29
C ALA A 134 10.19 -7.67 0.93
N ILE A 135 10.72 -6.47 0.68
CA ILE A 135 10.62 -5.78 -0.62
C ILE A 135 11.13 -6.64 -1.79
N CYS A 136 12.04 -7.58 -1.52
CA CYS A 136 12.60 -8.49 -2.50
C CYS A 136 11.66 -9.56 -3.03
N LEU A 137 10.46 -9.66 -2.47
CA LEU A 137 9.40 -10.56 -2.90
C LEU A 137 8.36 -9.84 -3.77
N ILE A 138 8.57 -8.56 -4.08
CA ILE A 138 7.69 -7.74 -4.91
C ILE A 138 8.47 -7.29 -6.14
N ASP A 139 7.94 -7.59 -7.32
CA ASP A 139 8.59 -7.24 -8.58
C ASP A 139 8.15 -5.85 -9.06
N ASP A 140 6.84 -5.61 -9.07
CA ASP A 140 6.23 -4.37 -9.55
C ASP A 140 5.34 -3.73 -8.47
N ILE A 141 5.44 -2.42 -8.30
CA ILE A 141 4.60 -1.64 -7.38
C ILE A 141 3.92 -0.50 -8.12
N PHE A 142 2.59 -0.42 -8.04
CA PHE A 142 1.80 0.77 -8.34
C PHE A 142 1.55 1.52 -7.03
N LEU A 143 2.19 2.66 -6.82
CA LEU A 143 2.15 3.37 -5.54
C LEU A 143 1.46 4.73 -5.68
N GLU A 144 0.36 4.91 -4.94
CA GLU A 144 -0.19 6.22 -4.62
C GLU A 144 0.58 6.80 -3.43
N CYS A 145 1.31 7.88 -3.67
CA CYS A 145 2.01 8.58 -2.60
C CYS A 145 1.22 9.82 -2.18
N HIS A 146 0.93 9.89 -0.89
CA HIS A 146 0.08 10.88 -0.25
C HIS A 146 0.93 12.01 0.31
N TYR A 147 1.01 13.09 -0.46
CA TYR A 147 1.71 14.32 -0.08
C TYR A 147 0.71 15.48 0.06
N ASN A 148 1.21 16.66 0.40
CA ASN A 148 0.48 17.90 0.69
C ASN A 148 -0.23 18.53 -0.52
N ARG A 149 -0.73 17.71 -1.44
CA ARG A 149 -1.59 18.12 -2.55
C ARG A 149 -2.85 18.78 -1.98
N TRP A 150 -3.19 19.94 -2.56
CA TRP A 150 -4.41 20.64 -2.22
C TRP A 150 -5.64 19.80 -2.56
N GLN A 151 -6.43 19.50 -1.55
CA GLN A 151 -7.73 18.83 -1.71
C GLN A 151 -8.84 19.80 -1.32
N ARG A 152 -10.00 19.66 -1.96
CA ARG A 152 -11.20 20.40 -1.57
C ARG A 152 -11.80 19.70 -0.35
N CYS A 153 -11.47 20.17 0.84
CA CYS A 153 -12.08 19.67 2.08
C CYS A 153 -13.50 20.23 2.26
N CYS A 154 -13.72 21.51 1.89
CA CYS A 154 -15.01 22.18 2.05
C CYS A 154 -15.31 23.10 0.85
N PRO A 155 -16.58 23.48 0.61
CA PRO A 155 -16.92 24.46 -0.42
C PRO A 155 -16.08 25.75 -0.28
N GLY A 156 -15.37 26.12 -1.34
CA GLY A 156 -14.54 27.32 -1.37
C GLY A 156 -13.20 27.25 -0.62
N GLN A 157 -12.90 26.16 0.11
CA GLN A 157 -11.65 26.03 0.87
C GLN A 157 -10.81 24.85 0.36
N ARG A 158 -9.52 25.12 0.12
CA ARG A 158 -8.51 24.09 -0.16
C ARG A 158 -7.61 23.96 1.06
N SER A 159 -7.42 22.74 1.53
CA SER A 159 -6.47 22.41 2.58
C SER A 159 -5.56 21.28 2.11
N ALA A 160 -4.35 21.23 2.66
CA ALA A 160 -3.47 20.09 2.49
C ALA A 160 -3.92 18.98 3.45
N LYS A 161 -4.20 17.78 2.93
CA LYS A 161 -4.55 16.59 3.75
C LYS A 161 -3.34 16.01 4.48
N TYR A 162 -2.14 16.26 3.95
CA TYR A 162 -0.86 15.75 4.43
C TYR A 162 0.15 16.88 4.60
N GLU A 163 1.09 16.72 5.53
CA GLU A 163 2.13 17.71 5.78
C GLU A 163 3.32 17.58 4.82
N LYS A 164 3.65 16.34 4.42
CA LYS A 164 4.83 16.02 3.61
C LYS A 164 4.71 16.60 2.21
N THR A 165 5.79 17.19 1.70
CA THR A 165 5.87 17.62 0.30
C THR A 165 6.01 16.44 -0.65
N TYR A 166 6.08 16.70 -1.95
CA TYR A 166 6.28 15.67 -2.96
C TYR A 166 7.70 15.07 -2.95
N ASP A 167 8.71 15.76 -2.40
CA ASP A 167 10.09 15.28 -2.41
C ASP A 167 10.28 13.95 -1.66
N PRO A 168 9.72 13.75 -0.44
CA PRO A 168 9.66 12.43 0.19
C PRO A 168 9.10 11.32 -0.70
N CYS A 169 8.09 11.58 -1.54
CA CYS A 169 7.57 10.60 -2.48
C CYS A 169 8.60 10.22 -3.54
N LEU A 170 9.31 11.20 -4.08
CA LEU A 170 10.40 10.95 -5.03
C LEU A 170 11.52 10.10 -4.40
N GLN A 171 11.85 10.35 -3.13
CA GLN A 171 12.83 9.54 -2.40
C GLN A 171 12.33 8.10 -2.17
N LEU A 172 11.05 7.92 -1.83
CA LEU A 172 10.44 6.59 -1.76
C LEU A 172 10.56 5.85 -3.10
N PHE A 173 10.14 6.46 -4.21
CA PHE A 173 10.26 5.85 -5.53
C PHE A 173 11.72 5.52 -5.89
N LYS A 174 12.66 6.39 -5.53
CA LYS A 174 14.09 6.16 -5.75
C LYS A 174 14.58 4.97 -4.92
N SER A 175 14.21 4.87 -3.65
CA SER A 175 14.61 3.78 -2.76
C SER A 175 14.08 2.42 -3.23
N LEU A 176 12.86 2.38 -3.76
CA LEU A 176 12.26 1.18 -4.36
C LEU A 176 13.03 0.73 -5.61
N ARG A 177 13.32 1.67 -6.53
CA ARG A 177 14.12 1.37 -7.73
C ARG A 177 15.53 0.90 -7.40
N GLN A 178 16.16 1.51 -6.39
CA GLN A 178 17.47 1.09 -5.89
C GLN A 178 17.44 -0.31 -5.25
N SER A 179 16.29 -0.73 -4.74
CA SER A 179 16.04 -2.08 -4.20
C SER A 179 15.65 -3.09 -5.30
N GLY A 180 15.73 -2.70 -6.57
CA GLY A 180 15.47 -3.58 -7.71
C GLY A 180 13.98 -3.80 -8.03
N VAL A 181 13.08 -2.99 -7.45
CA VAL A 181 11.64 -3.07 -7.70
C VAL A 181 11.23 -2.06 -8.77
N LEU A 182 10.42 -2.49 -9.73
CA LEU A 182 9.82 -1.57 -10.70
C LEU A 182 8.69 -0.81 -10.02
N VAL A 183 8.76 0.52 -10.02
CA VAL A 183 7.74 1.36 -9.38
C VAL A 183 7.08 2.30 -10.38
N HIS A 184 5.76 2.22 -10.40
CA HIS A 184 4.83 3.02 -11.18
C HIS A 184 4.10 3.97 -10.25
N GLN A 185 4.11 5.26 -10.59
CA GLN A 185 3.33 6.24 -9.87
C GLN A 185 1.83 6.06 -10.18
N TRP A 186 1.01 5.98 -9.14
CA TRP A 186 -0.45 6.00 -9.21
C TRP A 186 -0.98 7.32 -8.61
N PHE A 187 -2.17 7.75 -9.02
CA PHE A 187 -2.78 9.04 -8.68
C PHE A 187 -4.28 8.93 -8.45
#